data_AF-A0A7V6M5F7-F1
#
_entry.id   AF-A0A7V6M5F7-F1
#
_cell.length_a   1.000
_cell.length_b   1.000
_cell.length_c   1.000
_cell.angle_alpha   90.00
_cell.angle_beta   90.00
_cell.angle_gamma   90.00
#
_symmetry.space_group_name_H-M   'P 1'
#
loop_
_entity.id
_entity.type
_entity.pdbx_description
1 polymer ?
#
loop_
_entity_poly.entity_id
_entity_poly.type
_entity_poly.pdbx_seq_one_letter_code
_entity_poly.pdbx_strand_id
1 'polypeptide(L)'
;MFTITKEYTYTQEIKKSTFITYLAPVNSSSEANLYLENLRKKYPDATHHCYSYIIGESNNEYKYSDDGEPSQTAGIVIYDVLRKNDLTNIICVVIRYFGGIKLGAGGLVRAYSSSAGGAVSIAEFSKIIHYKHIKITFDYAYVNQIQKLLNDYENVEKTFLDKIIFSYKLPDSEVDDIKTQLIDITSNNIKIEVY
;
A
#
# COMPACT_ATOMS: atom_id res chain seq x y z
N MET A 1 1.42 -4.99 3.17
CA MET A 1 1.14 -3.61 2.77
C MET A 1 -0.24 -3.20 3.17
N PHE A 2 -0.36 -1.92 3.52
CA PHE A 2 -1.59 -1.26 3.90
C PHE A 2 -1.83 -0.04 3.02
N THR A 3 -3.09 0.35 2.92
CA THR A 3 -3.51 1.60 2.29
C THR A 3 -4.61 2.24 3.12
N ILE A 4 -5.13 3.36 2.65
CA ILE A 4 -6.28 4.07 3.24
C ILE A 4 -7.39 4.15 2.21
N THR A 5 -8.63 4.38 2.65
CA THR A 5 -9.80 4.46 1.76
C THR A 5 -10.39 5.87 1.68
N LYS A 6 -9.90 6.79 2.51
CA LYS A 6 -10.29 8.20 2.58
C LYS A 6 -9.09 9.06 2.92
N GLU A 7 -9.18 10.36 2.65
CA GLU A 7 -8.17 11.34 3.03
C GLU A 7 -8.16 11.59 4.55
N TYR A 8 -6.95 11.82 5.09
CA TYR A 8 -6.72 12.31 6.44
C TYR A 8 -5.93 13.61 6.42
N THR A 9 -6.28 14.52 7.31
CA THR A 9 -5.56 15.79 7.49
C THR A 9 -5.05 15.89 8.92
N TYR A 10 -3.79 16.28 9.08
CA TYR A 10 -3.16 16.55 10.37
C TYR A 10 -2.46 17.89 10.32
N THR A 11 -2.58 18.70 11.37
CA THR A 11 -1.93 20.02 11.43
C THR A 11 -1.16 20.16 12.74
N GLN A 12 0.04 20.74 12.65
CA GLN A 12 0.84 21.10 13.81
C GLN A 12 1.58 22.42 13.59
N GLU A 13 1.94 23.08 14.70
CA GLU A 13 2.78 24.28 14.68
C GLU A 13 4.10 24.02 15.39
N ILE A 14 5.22 24.39 14.75
CA ILE A 14 6.57 24.27 15.31
C ILE A 14 7.30 25.59 15.10
N LYS A 15 7.65 26.26 16.21
CA LYS A 15 8.33 27.57 16.19
C LYS A 15 7.66 28.55 15.21
N LYS A 16 6.34 28.74 15.37
CA LYS A 16 5.48 29.60 14.52
C LYS A 16 5.32 29.14 13.07
N SER A 17 6.01 28.10 12.63
CA SER A 17 5.78 27.52 11.30
C SER A 17 4.63 26.52 11.38
N THR A 18 3.65 26.65 10.50
CA THR A 18 2.52 25.73 10.42
C THR A 18 2.81 24.64 9.39
N PHE A 19 2.53 23.40 9.75
CA PHE A 19 2.64 22.23 8.89
C PHE A 19 1.26 21.58 8.78
N ILE A 20 0.73 21.48 7.57
CA ILE A 20 -0.56 20.86 7.25
C ILE A 20 -0.27 19.63 6.39
N THR A 21 -0.44 18.46 6.97
CA THR A 21 -0.27 17.18 6.29
C THR A 21 -1.59 16.72 5.71
N TYR A 22 -1.54 16.34 4.44
CA TYR A 22 -2.58 15.62 3.72
C TYR A 22 -2.08 14.23 3.39
N LEU A 23 -2.82 13.20 3.81
CA LEU A 23 -2.56 11.81 3.50
C LEU A 23 -3.77 11.25 2.73
N ALA A 24 -3.60 10.89 1.47
CA ALA A 24 -4.71 10.51 0.59
C ALA A 24 -4.42 9.23 -0.21
N PRO A 25 -5.44 8.41 -0.49
CA PRO A 25 -5.30 7.25 -1.36
C PRO A 25 -5.11 7.68 -2.81
N VAL A 26 -4.19 7.03 -3.51
CA VAL A 26 -3.94 7.22 -4.95
C VAL A 26 -3.50 5.90 -5.58
N ASN A 27 -3.98 5.59 -6.79
CA ASN A 27 -3.71 4.32 -7.47
C ASN A 27 -2.75 4.48 -8.66
N SER A 28 -2.32 5.70 -8.97
CA SER A 28 -1.38 5.97 -10.06
C SER A 28 -0.61 7.26 -9.83
N SER A 29 0.55 7.39 -10.48
CA SER A 29 1.35 8.62 -10.44
C SER A 29 0.58 9.81 -11.05
N SER A 30 -0.29 9.56 -12.02
CA SER A 30 -1.17 10.59 -12.59
C SER A 30 -2.17 11.13 -11.55
N GLU A 31 -2.79 10.25 -10.78
CA GLU A 31 -3.70 10.62 -9.69
C GLU A 31 -2.97 11.37 -8.57
N ALA A 32 -1.77 10.90 -8.19
CA ALA A 32 -0.90 11.57 -7.23
C ALA A 32 -0.52 13.00 -7.65
N ASN A 33 -0.16 13.19 -8.92
CA ASN A 33 0.15 14.51 -9.46
C ASN A 33 -1.08 15.41 -9.49
N LEU A 34 -2.24 14.89 -9.90
CA LEU A 34 -3.49 15.66 -9.91
C LEU A 34 -3.87 16.14 -8.50
N TYR A 35 -3.74 15.25 -7.50
CA TYR A 35 -3.99 15.56 -6.11
C TYR A 35 -3.06 16.67 -5.58
N LEU A 36 -1.76 16.56 -5.86
CA LEU A 36 -0.78 17.59 -5.49
C LEU A 36 -1.11 18.95 -6.13
N GLU A 37 -1.45 18.98 -7.41
CA GLU A 37 -1.80 20.22 -8.11
C GLU A 37 -3.08 20.86 -7.56
N ASN A 38 -4.04 20.06 -7.11
CA ASN A 38 -5.23 20.57 -6.43
C ASN A 38 -4.88 21.23 -5.08
N LEU A 39 -3.96 20.63 -4.31
CA LEU A 39 -3.48 21.25 -3.08
C LEU A 39 -2.70 22.55 -3.34
N ARG A 40 -1.83 22.59 -4.35
CA ARG A 40 -1.12 23.81 -4.76
C ARG A 40 -2.07 24.95 -5.14
N LYS A 41 -3.17 24.63 -5.84
CA LYS A 41 -4.23 25.61 -6.16
C LYS A 41 -5.00 26.05 -4.92
N LYS A 42 -5.21 25.15 -3.95
CA LYS A 42 -5.92 25.44 -2.69
C LYS A 42 -5.06 26.27 -1.73
N TYR A 43 -3.75 26.11 -1.76
CA TYR A 43 -2.79 26.76 -0.88
C TYR A 43 -1.67 27.48 -1.66
N PRO A 44 -2.01 28.44 -2.54
CA PRO A 44 -1.04 29.08 -3.43
C PRO A 44 0.04 29.88 -2.67
N ASP A 45 -0.29 30.37 -1.48
CA ASP A 45 0.60 31.19 -0.65
C ASP A 45 1.49 30.37 0.31
N ALA A 46 1.40 29.04 0.27
CA ALA A 46 2.26 28.20 1.10
C ALA A 46 3.73 28.29 0.68
N THR A 47 4.63 28.20 1.65
CA THR A 47 6.08 28.29 1.39
C THR A 47 6.59 27.06 0.65
N HIS A 48 6.12 25.87 1.04
CA HIS A 48 6.51 24.59 0.43
C HIS A 48 5.35 23.59 0.45
N HIS A 49 5.29 22.72 -0.54
CA HIS A 49 4.41 21.56 -0.69
C HIS A 49 5.27 20.30 -0.83
N CYS A 50 6.04 19.97 0.21
CA CYS A 50 6.88 18.77 0.19
C CYS A 50 6.01 17.53 0.19
N TYR A 51 6.37 16.50 -0.57
CA TYR A 51 5.54 15.33 -0.69
C TYR A 51 6.33 14.05 -0.91
N SER A 52 5.66 12.93 -0.68
CA SER A 52 6.02 11.63 -1.24
C SER A 52 4.78 10.83 -1.58
N TYR A 53 4.85 10.01 -2.63
CA TYR A 53 3.88 8.95 -2.88
C TYR A 53 4.59 7.61 -3.05
N ILE A 54 3.86 6.55 -2.72
CA ILE A 54 4.24 5.15 -2.93
C ILE A 54 3.04 4.46 -3.58
N ILE A 55 3.27 3.79 -4.71
CA ILE A 55 2.24 3.10 -5.49
C ILE A 55 2.71 1.68 -5.80
N GLY A 56 1.79 0.73 -5.70
CA GLY A 56 2.02 -0.66 -6.06
C GLY A 56 2.79 -1.48 -5.01
N GLU A 57 3.02 -2.73 -5.36
CA GLU A 57 3.28 -3.80 -4.38
C GLU A 57 4.74 -3.93 -3.91
N SER A 58 5.66 -3.37 -4.69
CA SER A 58 7.10 -3.52 -4.44
C SER A 58 7.73 -2.24 -3.90
N ASN A 59 6.91 -1.22 -3.60
CA ASN A 59 7.38 0.16 -3.40
C ASN A 59 8.32 0.61 -4.54
N ASN A 60 8.15 0.06 -5.75
CA ASN A 60 9.01 0.34 -6.89
C ASN A 60 8.60 1.63 -7.61
N GLU A 61 7.33 2.00 -7.55
CA GLU A 61 6.84 3.29 -8.04
C GLU A 61 6.66 4.25 -6.86
N TYR A 62 7.71 5.02 -6.59
CA TYR A 62 7.68 6.05 -5.56
C TYR A 62 8.33 7.33 -6.07
N LYS A 63 7.94 8.44 -5.45
CA LYS A 63 8.58 9.72 -5.66
C LYS A 63 8.55 10.49 -4.37
N TYR A 64 9.52 11.38 -4.20
CA TYR A 64 9.52 12.37 -3.15
C TYR A 64 10.07 13.69 -3.68
N SER A 65 9.69 14.78 -3.02
CA SER A 65 10.20 16.11 -3.33
C SER A 65 10.31 16.95 -2.07
N ASP A 66 11.44 17.64 -1.93
CA ASP A 66 11.65 18.65 -0.90
C ASP A 66 11.00 20.00 -1.26
N ASP A 67 10.46 20.18 -2.48
CA ASP A 67 9.75 21.40 -2.93
C ASP A 67 10.43 22.74 -2.53
N GLY A 68 11.76 22.81 -2.62
CA GLY A 68 12.55 23.99 -2.29
C GLY A 68 13.04 24.06 -0.84
N GLU A 69 12.66 23.13 0.03
CA GLU A 69 13.36 22.90 1.30
C GLU A 69 14.81 22.44 1.04
N PRO A 70 15.72 22.60 2.03
CA PRO A 70 17.04 22.01 1.96
C PRO A 70 16.98 20.52 1.63
N SER A 71 17.91 20.05 0.77
CA SER A 71 17.90 18.68 0.28
C SER A 71 17.86 17.65 1.41
N GLN A 72 17.04 16.63 1.23
CA GLN A 72 16.87 15.49 2.13
C GLN A 72 16.32 15.86 3.52
N THR A 73 15.60 16.99 3.63
CA THR A 73 15.00 17.41 4.90
C THR A 73 13.49 17.23 4.97
N ALA A 74 12.81 16.97 3.85
CA ALA A 74 11.36 16.89 3.81
C ALA A 74 10.84 15.66 3.02
N GLY A 75 11.01 15.64 1.70
CA GLY A 75 10.41 14.62 0.83
C GLY A 75 10.85 13.20 1.19
N ILE A 76 12.16 12.96 1.30
CA ILE A 76 12.69 11.64 1.69
C ILE A 76 12.25 11.24 3.10
N VAL A 77 12.11 12.23 4.00
CA VAL A 77 11.65 12.00 5.37
C VAL A 77 10.19 11.54 5.39
N ILE A 78 9.34 12.16 4.57
CA ILE A 78 7.94 11.74 4.37
C ILE A 78 7.91 10.32 3.81
N TYR A 79 8.71 10.03 2.77
CA TYR A 79 8.82 8.69 2.18
C TYR A 79 9.19 7.63 3.23
N ASP A 80 10.20 7.90 4.05
CA ASP A 80 10.65 6.98 5.10
C ASP A 80 9.56 6.67 6.13
N VAL A 81 8.72 7.66 6.46
CA VAL A 81 7.57 7.45 7.35
C VAL A 81 6.55 6.51 6.70
N LEU A 82 6.19 6.74 5.44
CA LEU A 82 5.24 5.88 4.72
C LEU A 82 5.77 4.45 4.60
N ARG A 83 7.04 4.30 4.19
CA ARG A 83 7.70 3.00 4.01
C ARG A 83 7.80 2.22 5.32
N LYS A 84 8.18 2.86 6.42
CA LYS A 84 8.27 2.19 7.75
C LYS A 84 6.93 1.67 8.26
N ASN A 85 5.83 2.26 7.80
CA ASN A 85 4.47 1.82 8.12
C ASN A 85 3.88 0.89 7.05
N ASP A 86 4.70 0.39 6.12
CA ASP A 86 4.30 -0.55 5.05
C ASP A 86 3.10 -0.04 4.23
N LEU A 87 3.08 1.28 3.98
CA LEU A 87 2.00 1.96 3.25
C LEU A 87 2.27 1.98 1.75
N THR A 88 1.21 1.75 0.96
CA THR A 88 1.22 1.86 -0.51
C THR A 88 -0.11 2.43 -1.03
N ASN A 89 -0.14 2.75 -2.32
CA ASN A 89 -1.24 3.42 -3.02
C ASN A 89 -1.67 4.69 -2.28
N ILE A 90 -0.68 5.53 -1.95
CA ILE A 90 -0.86 6.66 -1.06
C ILE A 90 0.04 7.82 -1.46
N ILE A 91 -0.46 9.03 -1.27
CA ILE A 91 0.33 10.27 -1.32
C ILE A 91 0.25 10.96 0.03
N CYS A 92 1.38 11.46 0.50
CA CYS A 92 1.48 12.34 1.66
C CYS A 92 2.09 13.66 1.21
N VAL A 93 1.34 14.76 1.40
CA VAL A 93 1.78 16.12 1.11
C VAL A 93 1.81 16.90 2.42
N VAL A 94 2.97 17.46 2.77
CA VAL A 94 3.12 18.34 3.92
C VAL A 94 3.31 19.76 3.41
N ILE A 95 2.28 20.57 3.62
CA ILE A 95 2.25 21.99 3.29
C ILE A 95 2.84 22.77 4.44
N ARG A 96 3.80 23.64 4.16
CA ARG A 96 4.46 24.47 5.18
C ARG A 96 4.22 25.94 4.94
N TYR A 97 3.82 26.64 6.00
CA TYR A 97 3.89 28.10 6.11
C TYR A 97 5.04 28.49 7.03
N PHE A 98 6.01 29.27 6.51
CA PHE A 98 7.16 29.70 7.30
C PHE A 98 6.79 30.75 8.36
N GLY A 99 7.12 30.46 9.62
CA GLY A 99 6.79 31.31 10.77
C GLY A 99 7.80 32.39 11.14
N GLY A 100 8.79 32.66 10.29
CA GLY A 100 9.86 33.62 10.59
C GLY A 100 11.03 33.07 11.43
N ILE A 101 10.93 31.86 11.99
CA ILE A 101 11.99 31.22 12.80
C ILE A 101 12.56 30.02 12.05
N LYS A 102 13.86 30.06 11.75
CA LYS A 102 14.56 28.94 11.09
C LYS A 102 14.65 27.73 12.02
N LEU A 103 14.30 26.55 11.48
CA LEU A 103 14.36 25.28 12.21
C LEU A 103 15.75 24.60 12.13
N GLY A 104 16.54 24.93 11.12
CA GLY A 104 17.76 24.19 10.75
C GLY A 104 17.44 22.81 10.17
N ALA A 105 18.41 22.16 9.52
CA ALA A 105 18.19 20.89 8.82
C ALA A 105 17.61 19.79 9.72
N GLY A 106 18.21 19.57 10.89
CA GLY A 106 17.69 18.57 11.84
C GLY A 106 16.33 18.92 12.43
N GLY A 107 15.98 20.22 12.51
CA GLY A 107 14.65 20.65 12.92
C GLY A 107 13.59 20.40 11.86
N LEU A 108 13.93 20.59 10.58
CA LEU A 108 13.07 20.28 9.44
C LEU A 108 12.80 18.78 9.35
N VAL A 109 13.85 17.95 9.43
CA VAL A 109 13.70 16.49 9.44
C VAL A 109 12.73 16.04 10.51
N ARG A 110 12.86 16.55 11.75
CA ARG A 110 11.92 16.22 12.83
C ARG A 110 10.51 16.74 12.56
N ALA A 111 10.37 17.95 12.03
CA ALA A 111 9.07 18.55 11.74
C ALA A 111 8.32 17.77 10.65
N TYR A 112 8.95 17.46 9.52
CA TYR A 112 8.33 16.67 8.44
C TYR A 112 8.02 15.24 8.88
N SER A 113 8.94 14.61 9.62
CA SER A 113 8.70 13.27 10.17
C SER A 113 7.50 13.23 11.12
N SER A 114 7.40 14.17 12.07
CA SER A 114 6.28 14.21 13.00
C SER A 114 4.97 14.64 12.33
N SER A 115 5.03 15.50 11.31
CA SER A 115 3.86 15.92 10.52
C SER A 115 3.27 14.73 9.75
N ALA A 116 4.10 13.96 9.04
CA ALA A 116 3.68 12.77 8.31
C ALA A 116 3.20 11.67 9.28
N GLY A 117 3.96 11.44 10.35
CA GLY A 117 3.63 10.46 11.39
C GLY A 117 2.31 10.77 12.09
N GLY A 118 1.99 12.05 12.31
CA GLY A 118 0.71 12.47 12.90
C GLY A 118 -0.50 12.20 12.00
N ALA A 119 -0.35 12.31 10.68
CA ALA A 119 -1.42 11.89 9.76
C ALA A 119 -1.57 10.36 9.70
N VAL A 120 -0.46 9.64 9.72
CA VAL A 120 -0.43 8.17 9.75
C VAL A 120 -1.04 7.63 11.06
N SER A 121 -0.82 8.26 12.20
CA SER A 121 -1.32 7.76 13.50
C SER A 121 -2.84 7.87 13.67
N ILE A 122 -3.49 8.78 12.93
CA ILE A 122 -4.95 8.94 12.94
C ILE A 122 -5.65 8.20 11.78
N ALA A 123 -4.88 7.58 10.89
CA ALA A 123 -5.42 6.91 9.71
C ALA A 123 -5.95 5.51 10.03
N GLU A 124 -7.11 5.19 9.49
CA GLU A 124 -7.65 3.82 9.47
C GLU A 124 -7.12 3.08 8.25
N PHE A 125 -6.33 2.02 8.49
CA PHE A 125 -5.67 1.26 7.44
C PHE A 125 -6.52 0.09 6.95
N SER A 126 -6.47 -0.15 5.64
CA SER A 126 -7.00 -1.33 4.97
C SER A 126 -5.84 -2.18 4.44
N LYS A 127 -5.91 -3.48 4.67
CA LYS A 127 -4.91 -4.42 4.15
C LYS A 127 -5.17 -4.66 2.66
N ILE A 128 -4.11 -4.62 1.85
CA ILE A 128 -4.20 -5.06 0.46
C ILE A 128 -3.91 -6.57 0.42
N ILE A 129 -4.81 -7.32 -0.18
CA ILE A 129 -4.69 -8.77 -0.38
C ILE A 129 -4.70 -9.04 -1.88
N HIS A 130 -3.60 -9.59 -2.39
CA HIS A 130 -3.50 -10.06 -3.76
C HIS A 130 -4.01 -11.48 -3.83
N TYR A 131 -4.73 -11.78 -4.90
CA TYR A 131 -5.22 -13.10 -5.17
C TYR A 131 -4.57 -13.65 -6.44
N LYS A 132 -4.26 -14.94 -6.43
CA LYS A 132 -3.90 -15.70 -7.63
C LYS A 132 -4.97 -16.75 -7.92
N HIS A 133 -5.10 -17.10 -9.18
CA HIS A 133 -5.91 -18.22 -9.58
C HIS A 133 -5.05 -19.48 -9.58
N ILE A 134 -5.59 -20.54 -8.99
CA ILE A 134 -5.03 -21.87 -9.15
C ILE A 134 -6.03 -22.74 -9.89
N LYS A 135 -5.50 -23.57 -10.80
CA LYS A 135 -6.24 -24.64 -11.44
C LYS A 135 -5.61 -25.96 -11.06
N ILE A 136 -6.43 -26.85 -10.51
CA ILE A 136 -6.00 -28.16 -10.04
C ILE A 136 -6.70 -29.25 -10.83
N THR A 137 -5.95 -30.25 -11.26
CA THR A 137 -6.47 -31.44 -11.96
C THR A 137 -6.08 -32.70 -11.22
N PHE A 138 -7.06 -33.50 -10.80
CA PHE A 138 -6.85 -34.65 -9.91
C PHE A 138 -7.93 -35.73 -10.09
N ASP A 139 -7.72 -36.91 -9.49
CA ASP A 139 -8.64 -38.04 -9.62
C ASP A 139 -9.79 -37.99 -8.58
N TYR A 140 -10.93 -38.61 -8.91
CA TYR A 140 -12.15 -38.59 -8.08
C TYR A 140 -11.93 -39.02 -6.62
N ALA A 141 -10.94 -39.88 -6.36
CA ALA A 141 -10.59 -40.36 -5.02
C ALA A 141 -10.26 -39.24 -4.03
N TYR A 142 -9.81 -38.08 -4.51
CA TYR A 142 -9.34 -36.97 -3.66
C TYR A 142 -10.36 -35.83 -3.50
N VAL A 143 -11.52 -35.90 -4.16
CA VAL A 143 -12.53 -34.82 -4.20
C VAL A 143 -12.88 -34.30 -2.81
N ASN A 144 -13.27 -35.20 -1.90
CA ASN A 144 -13.73 -34.78 -0.57
C ASN A 144 -12.62 -34.12 0.24
N GLN A 145 -11.38 -34.61 0.13
CA GLN A 145 -10.24 -34.08 0.88
C GLN A 145 -9.84 -32.69 0.36
N ILE A 146 -9.80 -32.53 -0.97
CA ILE A 146 -9.48 -31.26 -1.62
C ILE A 146 -10.58 -30.22 -1.38
N GLN A 147 -11.85 -30.59 -1.48
CA GLN A 147 -12.96 -29.68 -1.18
C GLN A 147 -12.97 -29.24 0.28
N LYS A 148 -12.63 -30.15 1.20
CA LYS A 148 -12.49 -29.81 2.62
C LYS A 148 -11.35 -28.83 2.85
N LEU A 149 -10.19 -29.06 2.23
CA LEU A 149 -9.04 -28.15 2.33
C LEU A 149 -9.39 -26.76 1.79
N LEU A 150 -10.08 -26.72 0.65
CA LEU A 150 -10.34 -25.47 -0.07
C LEU A 150 -11.71 -24.84 0.25
N ASN A 151 -12.36 -25.27 1.32
CA ASN A 151 -13.73 -24.89 1.65
C ASN A 151 -13.90 -23.37 1.87
N ASP A 152 -12.88 -22.73 2.44
CA ASP A 152 -12.94 -21.32 2.83
C ASP A 152 -12.51 -20.38 1.69
N TYR A 153 -12.13 -20.93 0.53
CA TYR A 153 -11.72 -20.14 -0.63
C TYR A 153 -12.80 -20.08 -1.69
N GLU A 154 -12.80 -18.97 -2.43
CA GLU A 154 -13.72 -18.74 -3.53
C GLU A 154 -13.44 -19.75 -4.65
N ASN A 155 -14.43 -20.62 -4.89
CA ASN A 155 -14.40 -21.52 -6.03
C ASN A 155 -14.90 -20.79 -7.28
N VAL A 156 -14.06 -20.77 -8.30
CA VAL A 156 -14.32 -20.08 -9.57
C VAL A 156 -15.01 -21.03 -10.57
N GLU A 157 -14.57 -22.29 -10.61
CA GLU A 157 -15.10 -23.29 -11.54
C GLU A 157 -14.93 -24.71 -11.00
N LYS A 158 -15.86 -25.61 -11.35
CA LYS A 158 -15.75 -27.05 -11.12
C LYS A 158 -16.20 -27.82 -12.35
N THR A 159 -15.32 -28.67 -12.86
CA THR A 159 -15.57 -29.51 -14.03
C THR A 159 -15.28 -30.96 -13.69
N PHE A 160 -16.23 -31.84 -14.01
CA PHE A 160 -16.19 -33.28 -13.74
C PHE A 160 -16.10 -34.01 -15.09
N LEU A 161 -14.89 -34.43 -15.48
CA LEU A 161 -14.62 -35.22 -16.70
C LEU A 161 -13.99 -36.57 -16.31
N ASP A 162 -13.12 -37.14 -17.15
CA ASP A 162 -12.29 -38.29 -16.79
C ASP A 162 -11.40 -37.99 -15.57
N LYS A 163 -11.01 -36.72 -15.41
CA LYS A 163 -10.42 -36.15 -14.20
C LYS A 163 -11.24 -34.95 -13.71
N ILE A 164 -11.09 -34.64 -12.43
CA ILE A 164 -11.68 -33.47 -11.81
C ILE A 164 -10.79 -32.26 -12.06
N ILE A 165 -11.38 -31.16 -12.49
CA ILE A 165 -10.70 -29.88 -12.67
C ILE A 165 -11.42 -28.85 -11.80
N PHE A 166 -10.73 -28.29 -10.81
CA PHE A 166 -11.25 -27.16 -10.03
C PHE A 166 -10.38 -25.92 -10.23
N SER A 167 -11.03 -24.76 -10.25
CA SER A 167 -10.37 -23.47 -10.24
C SER A 167 -10.74 -22.72 -8.96
N TYR A 168 -9.75 -22.19 -8.25
CA TYR A 168 -9.93 -21.43 -7.02
C TYR A 168 -9.15 -20.12 -7.08
N LYS A 169 -9.65 -19.13 -6.35
CA LYS A 169 -8.97 -17.86 -6.12
C LYS A 169 -8.43 -17.84 -4.69
N LEU A 170 -7.11 -17.73 -4.56
CA LEU A 170 -6.41 -17.85 -3.28
C LEU A 170 -5.60 -16.59 -2.98
N PRO A 171 -5.48 -16.16 -1.72
CA PRO A 171 -4.50 -15.15 -1.34
C PRO A 171 -3.10 -15.58 -1.79
N ASP A 172 -2.34 -14.69 -2.43
CA ASP A 172 -1.01 -15.02 -2.96
C ASP A 172 -0.07 -15.56 -1.88
N SER A 173 -0.19 -15.01 -0.67
CA SER A 173 0.57 -15.45 0.51
C SER A 173 0.33 -16.90 0.92
N GLU A 174 -0.77 -17.53 0.48
CA GLU A 174 -1.17 -18.87 0.89
C GLU A 174 -1.00 -19.91 -0.24
N VAL A 175 -0.66 -19.46 -1.46
CA VAL A 175 -0.58 -20.33 -2.65
C VAL A 175 0.42 -21.47 -2.48
N ASP A 176 1.62 -21.19 -1.95
CA ASP A 176 2.68 -22.20 -1.86
C ASP A 176 2.45 -23.20 -0.71
N ASP A 177 1.87 -22.75 0.40
CA ASP A 177 1.44 -23.63 1.49
C ASP A 177 0.31 -24.56 1.03
N ILE A 178 -0.69 -24.02 0.34
CA ILE A 178 -1.81 -24.80 -0.20
C ILE A 178 -1.32 -25.79 -1.25
N LYS A 179 -0.39 -25.41 -2.13
CA LYS A 179 0.24 -26.35 -3.07
C LYS A 179 0.89 -27.53 -2.35
N THR A 180 1.63 -27.26 -1.29
CA THR A 180 2.31 -28.31 -0.51
C THR A 180 1.28 -29.26 0.09
N GLN A 181 0.23 -28.74 0.72
CA GLN A 181 -0.86 -29.55 1.28
C GLN A 181 -1.60 -30.37 0.21
N LEU A 182 -1.84 -29.79 -0.96
CA LEU A 182 -2.46 -30.50 -2.10
C LEU A 182 -1.58 -31.65 -2.61
N ILE A 183 -0.27 -31.44 -2.69
CA ILE A 183 0.71 -32.48 -3.04
C ILE A 183 0.68 -33.60 -1.99
N ASP A 184 0.69 -33.26 -0.70
CA ASP A 184 0.69 -34.25 0.39
C ASP A 184 -0.60 -35.10 0.39
N ILE A 185 -1.77 -34.46 0.27
CA ILE A 185 -3.08 -35.14 0.23
C ILE A 185 -3.18 -36.13 -0.93
N THR A 186 -2.56 -35.81 -2.06
CA THR A 186 -2.66 -36.60 -3.29
C THR A 186 -1.47 -37.52 -3.50
N SER A 187 -0.51 -37.55 -2.57
CA SER A 187 0.79 -38.21 -2.78
C SER A 187 1.42 -37.82 -4.12
N ASN A 188 1.35 -36.52 -4.45
CA ASN A 188 1.79 -35.90 -5.70
C ASN A 188 1.01 -36.32 -6.97
N ASN A 189 -0.16 -36.96 -6.84
CA ASN A 189 -1.06 -37.28 -7.96
C ASN A 189 -2.01 -36.12 -8.29
N ILE A 190 -1.46 -34.92 -8.47
CA ILE A 190 -2.20 -33.72 -8.80
C ILE A 190 -1.39 -32.86 -9.78
N LYS A 191 -2.08 -32.24 -10.73
CA LYS A 191 -1.50 -31.18 -11.56
C LYS A 191 -1.99 -29.84 -11.04
N ILE A 192 -1.06 -28.91 -10.78
CA ILE A 192 -1.37 -27.57 -10.27
C ILE A 192 -0.81 -26.53 -11.25
N GLU A 193 -1.65 -25.62 -11.71
CA GLU A 193 -1.30 -24.47 -12.56
C GLU A 193 -1.67 -23.19 -11.81
N VAL A 194 -0.79 -22.19 -11.78
CA VAL A 194 -1.03 -20.88 -11.15
C VAL A 194 -0.95 -19.78 -12.20
N TYR A 195 -1.94 -18.89 -12.23
CA TYR A 195 -2.03 -17.77 -13.17
C TYR A 195 -2.76 -16.56 -12.56
#